data_AF-A0AAF0I3N7-F1
#
_entry.id   AF-A0AAF0I3N7-F1
#
_cell.length_a   1.000
_cell.length_b   1.000
_cell.length_c   1.000
_cell.angle_alpha   90.00
_cell.angle_beta   90.00
_cell.angle_gamma   90.00
#
_symmetry.space_group_name_H-M   'P 1'
#
loop_
_entity.id
_entity.type
_entity.pdbx_description
1 polymer ?
#
loop_
_entity_poly.entity_id
_entity_poly.type
_entity_poly.pdbx_seq_one_letter_code
_entity_poly.pdbx_strand_id
1 'polypeptide(L)'
;MRKLTSLLLASSLAFGAASAVHAAADNLTPPPAGSEKAMHKPPMRHGPEMMFKGLNLTDAQKTQMRDIMRESHKDMQRPSLDERRAAHDIIASDSFDQSKAEAQAEKMSANAKEHALKMLETQNKLYNVLTPDQKKQYNANFEKRLTEKGPHEGKMAPPAEPAE
;
A
#
# COMPACT_ATOMS: atom_id res chain seq x y z
N MET A 1 25.72 -25.56 51.45
CA MET A 1 26.73 -26.42 50.79
C MET A 1 26.03 -27.65 50.22
N ARG A 2 25.85 -27.71 48.90
CA ARG A 2 25.29 -28.88 48.20
C ARG A 2 26.38 -29.41 47.27
N LYS A 3 26.63 -30.71 47.36
CA LYS A 3 27.58 -31.49 46.55
C LYS A 3 27.04 -31.59 45.12
N LEU A 4 27.91 -31.68 44.11
CA LEU A 4 27.78 -32.59 42.97
C LEU A 4 29.05 -32.63 42.12
N THR A 5 29.27 -33.86 41.67
CA THR A 5 30.39 -34.50 40.99
C THR A 5 30.64 -34.05 39.55
N SER A 6 31.92 -34.18 39.17
CA SER A 6 32.59 -34.06 37.87
C SER A 6 32.00 -34.85 36.70
N LEU A 7 32.17 -34.37 35.46
CA LEU A 7 32.61 -35.21 34.33
C LEU A 7 33.16 -34.39 33.15
N LEU A 8 34.32 -34.83 32.65
CA LEU A 8 35.02 -34.40 31.43
C LEU A 8 34.29 -34.88 30.17
N LEU A 9 34.29 -34.08 29.09
CA LEU A 9 34.24 -34.62 27.73
C LEU A 9 35.26 -33.90 26.84
N ALA A 10 36.29 -34.66 26.48
CA ALA A 10 37.34 -34.31 25.55
C ALA A 10 36.92 -34.67 24.12
N SER A 11 37.43 -33.87 23.16
CA SER A 11 37.79 -34.24 21.77
C SER A 11 36.63 -34.70 20.85
N SER A 12 36.62 -34.44 19.54
CA SER A 12 37.70 -34.23 18.58
C SER A 12 37.10 -33.65 17.28
N LEU A 13 37.87 -32.76 16.62
CA LEU A 13 37.75 -32.48 15.19
C LEU A 13 37.96 -33.76 14.37
N ALA A 14 37.19 -33.92 13.30
CA ALA A 14 37.58 -34.75 12.16
C ALA A 14 37.14 -34.07 10.86
N PHE A 15 38.09 -33.94 9.94
CA PHE A 15 38.01 -33.32 8.62
C PHE A 15 38.12 -34.44 7.56
N GLY A 16 37.42 -34.27 6.42
CA GLY A 16 37.53 -35.12 5.22
C GLY A 16 36.28 -35.99 4.98
N ALA A 17 35.81 -36.25 3.76
CA ALA A 17 36.40 -36.11 2.43
C ALA A 17 35.29 -35.92 1.38
N ALA A 18 35.65 -35.35 0.23
CA ALA A 18 34.78 -35.22 -0.94
C ALA A 18 34.58 -36.58 -1.64
N SER A 19 33.33 -36.87 -1.99
CA SER A 19 32.97 -37.89 -2.97
C SER A 19 31.93 -37.30 -3.91
N ALA A 20 32.33 -37.02 -5.15
CA ALA A 20 31.42 -36.86 -6.27
C ALA A 20 31.18 -38.24 -6.88
N VAL A 21 29.94 -38.73 -6.82
CA VAL A 21 29.49 -39.88 -7.61
C VAL A 21 28.23 -39.47 -8.35
N HIS A 22 28.35 -39.41 -9.66
CA HIS A 22 27.24 -39.34 -10.60
C HIS A 22 26.43 -40.62 -10.49
N ALA A 23 25.17 -40.53 -10.10
CA ALA A 23 24.19 -41.57 -10.31
C ALA A 23 22.92 -40.91 -10.84
N ALA A 24 22.59 -41.25 -12.09
CA ALA A 24 21.33 -40.95 -12.71
C ALA A 24 20.21 -41.58 -11.88
N ALA A 25 19.33 -40.75 -11.35
CA ALA A 25 18.05 -41.17 -10.82
C ALA A 25 17.00 -40.24 -11.42
N ASP A 26 16.05 -40.86 -12.12
CA ASP A 26 14.84 -40.25 -12.67
C ASP A 26 14.25 -39.27 -11.66
N ASN A 27 14.40 -37.98 -11.95
CA ASN A 27 13.78 -36.93 -11.17
C ASN A 27 12.54 -36.47 -11.92
N LEU A 28 11.38 -37.00 -11.51
CA LEU A 28 10.08 -36.39 -11.74
C LEU A 28 10.05 -35.07 -10.96
N THR A 29 10.73 -34.06 -11.47
CA THR A 29 10.65 -32.68 -10.98
C THR A 29 9.73 -31.92 -11.92
N PRO A 30 8.60 -31.34 -11.46
CA PRO A 30 7.89 -30.38 -12.28
C PRO A 30 8.84 -29.21 -12.58
N PRO A 31 8.86 -28.66 -13.81
CA PRO A 31 9.73 -27.55 -14.13
C PRO A 31 9.46 -26.38 -13.17
N PRO A 32 10.50 -25.64 -12.73
CA PRO A 32 10.31 -24.52 -11.83
C PRO A 32 9.32 -23.54 -12.47
N ALA A 33 8.31 -23.14 -11.67
CA ALA A 33 7.32 -22.15 -12.06
C ALA A 33 8.04 -21.00 -12.75
N GLY A 34 7.71 -20.80 -14.03
CA GLY A 34 8.27 -19.75 -14.84
C GLY A 34 8.22 -18.46 -14.05
N SER A 35 9.34 -17.74 -14.06
CA SER A 35 9.43 -16.37 -13.57
C SER A 35 8.45 -15.50 -14.36
N GLU A 36 7.17 -15.54 -13.99
CA GLU A 36 6.24 -14.49 -14.32
C GLU A 36 6.80 -13.27 -13.63
N LYS A 37 7.52 -12.46 -14.40
CA LYS A 37 7.87 -11.10 -14.02
C LYS A 37 6.56 -10.47 -13.58
N ALA A 38 6.40 -10.28 -12.27
CA ALA A 38 5.29 -9.55 -11.71
C ALA A 38 5.28 -8.22 -12.46
N MET A 39 4.35 -8.06 -13.40
CA MET A 39 4.13 -6.80 -14.07
C MET A 39 3.61 -5.86 -12.97
N HIS A 40 4.53 -5.15 -12.32
CA HIS A 40 4.21 -4.03 -11.47
C HIS A 40 3.50 -3.02 -12.37
N LYS A 41 2.17 -3.09 -12.41
CA LYS A 41 1.36 -1.98 -12.89
C LYS A 41 1.88 -0.75 -12.14
N PRO A 42 2.27 0.33 -12.83
CA PRO A 42 2.70 1.53 -12.14
C PRO A 42 1.58 1.92 -11.17
N PRO A 43 1.92 2.35 -9.94
CA PRO A 43 0.91 2.69 -8.96
C PRO A 43 -0.07 3.66 -9.61
N MET A 44 -1.35 3.29 -9.63
CA MET A 44 -2.41 4.16 -10.12
C MET A 44 -2.22 5.50 -9.44
N ARG A 45 -1.97 6.56 -10.21
CA ARG A 45 -1.73 7.93 -9.71
C ARG A 45 -3.04 8.48 -9.13
N HIS A 46 -3.50 7.95 -8.01
CA HIS A 46 -4.63 8.44 -7.22
C HIS A 46 -4.18 9.50 -6.22
N GLY A 47 -3.32 10.42 -6.69
CA GLY A 47 -2.82 11.53 -5.87
C GLY A 47 -3.42 12.87 -6.32
N PRO A 48 -3.19 13.94 -5.52
CA PRO A 48 -3.49 15.33 -5.87
C PRO A 48 -3.00 15.77 -7.25
N GLU A 49 -2.01 15.06 -7.80
CA GLU A 49 -1.47 15.27 -9.14
C GLU A 49 -2.52 15.17 -10.26
N MET A 50 -3.62 14.43 -10.04
CA MET A 50 -4.75 14.41 -10.98
C MET A 50 -5.61 15.68 -10.94
N MET A 51 -5.63 16.41 -9.83
CA MET A 51 -6.44 17.63 -9.68
C MET A 51 -5.91 18.78 -10.53
N PHE A 52 -4.57 18.87 -10.62
CA PHE A 52 -3.85 19.90 -11.38
C PHE A 52 -3.50 19.48 -12.81
N LYS A 53 -4.01 18.32 -13.24
CA LYS A 53 -3.80 17.81 -14.60
C LYS A 53 -4.33 18.81 -15.63
N GLY A 54 -3.53 19.08 -16.65
CA GLY A 54 -3.89 19.99 -17.75
C GLY A 54 -3.62 21.47 -17.47
N LEU A 55 -3.06 21.82 -16.30
CA LEU A 55 -2.53 23.16 -16.05
C LEU A 55 -1.09 23.27 -16.57
N ASN A 56 -0.80 24.38 -17.26
CA ASN A 56 0.56 24.72 -17.66
C ASN A 56 1.30 25.34 -16.48
N LEU A 57 1.93 24.50 -15.66
CA LEU A 57 2.72 24.91 -14.49
C LEU A 57 4.16 25.25 -14.90
N THR A 58 4.72 26.30 -14.32
CA THR A 58 6.16 26.58 -14.44
C THR A 58 6.97 25.56 -13.65
N ASP A 59 8.26 25.42 -13.96
CA ASP A 59 9.11 24.45 -13.25
C ASP A 59 9.32 24.82 -11.77
N ALA A 60 9.30 26.12 -11.46
CA ALA A 60 9.28 26.62 -10.09
C ALA A 60 8.00 26.18 -9.35
N GLN A 61 6.83 26.32 -9.97
CA GLN A 61 5.56 25.88 -9.39
C GLN A 61 5.54 24.36 -9.17
N LYS A 62 5.99 23.56 -10.16
CA LYS A 62 6.08 22.09 -10.02
C LYS A 62 6.96 21.68 -8.84
N THR A 63 8.08 22.36 -8.66
CA THR A 63 8.99 22.13 -7.53
C THR A 63 8.30 22.42 -6.21
N GLN A 64 7.66 23.60 -6.08
CA GLN A 64 6.90 23.97 -4.88
C GLN A 64 5.78 22.97 -4.57
N MET A 65 5.05 22.52 -5.59
CA MET A 65 3.98 21.53 -5.41
C MET A 65 4.53 20.19 -4.92
N ARG A 66 5.65 19.72 -5.48
CA ARG A 66 6.30 18.49 -5.03
C ARG A 66 6.75 18.61 -3.57
N ASP A 67 7.29 19.76 -3.18
CA ASP A 67 7.81 19.96 -1.83
C ASP A 67 6.65 20.02 -0.81
N ILE A 68 5.54 20.70 -1.13
CA ILE A 68 4.31 20.69 -0.33
C ILE A 68 3.78 19.25 -0.17
N MET A 69 3.73 18.49 -1.26
CA MET A 69 3.28 17.10 -1.24
C MET A 69 4.20 16.20 -0.41
N ARG A 70 5.52 16.40 -0.51
CA ARG A 70 6.50 15.66 0.26
C ARG A 70 6.35 15.93 1.76
N GLU A 71 6.14 17.19 2.14
CA GLU A 71 5.95 17.56 3.55
C GLU A 71 4.65 16.97 4.10
N SER A 72 3.54 17.16 3.38
CA SER A 72 2.25 16.56 3.74
C SER A 72 2.36 15.05 3.97
N HIS A 73 3.11 14.34 3.12
CA HIS A 73 3.29 12.90 3.24
C HIS A 73 4.08 12.46 4.48
N LYS A 74 4.98 13.29 5.01
CA LYS A 74 5.68 13.01 6.27
C LYS A 74 4.74 13.13 7.47
N ASP A 75 3.83 14.09 7.42
CA ASP A 75 2.88 14.38 8.50
C ASP A 75 1.65 13.47 8.48
N MET A 76 1.49 12.65 7.43
CA MET A 76 0.43 11.65 7.34
C MET A 76 0.74 10.46 8.26
N GLN A 77 -0.04 10.37 9.33
CA GLN A 77 -0.01 9.22 10.22
C GLN A 77 -0.61 8.01 9.51
N ARG A 78 0.18 6.94 9.39
CA ARG A 78 -0.30 5.65 8.89
C ARG A 78 -0.89 4.87 10.07
N PRO A 79 -1.92 4.03 9.84
CA PRO A 79 -2.40 3.13 10.88
C PRO A 79 -1.24 2.32 11.45
N SER A 80 -1.14 2.31 12.77
CA SER A 80 -0.15 1.57 13.55
C SER A 80 -0.28 0.07 13.30
N LEU A 81 0.77 -0.70 13.63
CA LEU A 81 0.72 -2.15 13.50
C LEU A 81 -0.37 -2.77 14.37
N ASP A 82 -0.61 -2.21 15.55
CA ASP A 82 -1.63 -2.73 16.47
C ASP A 82 -3.05 -2.44 15.98
N GLU A 83 -3.29 -1.27 15.40
CA GLU A 83 -4.58 -0.99 14.74
C GLU A 83 -4.83 -1.92 13.55
N ARG A 84 -3.78 -2.27 12.79
CA ARG A 84 -3.92 -3.24 11.69
C ARG A 84 -4.20 -4.65 12.19
N ARG A 85 -3.56 -5.07 13.28
CA ARG A 85 -3.84 -6.36 13.93
C ARG A 85 -5.26 -6.40 14.48
N ALA A 86 -5.69 -5.37 15.20
CA ALA A 86 -7.04 -5.29 15.74
C ALA A 86 -8.11 -5.40 14.64
N ALA A 87 -7.91 -4.70 13.51
CA ALA A 87 -8.79 -4.83 12.35
C ALA A 87 -8.78 -6.24 11.75
N HIS A 88 -7.60 -6.85 11.62
CA HIS A 88 -7.47 -8.23 11.14
C HIS A 88 -8.15 -9.24 12.08
N ASP A 89 -8.01 -9.09 13.39
CA ASP A 89 -8.59 -9.99 14.40
C ASP A 89 -10.12 -9.96 14.37
N ILE A 90 -10.73 -8.80 14.06
CA ILE A 90 -12.18 -8.69 13.84
C ILE A 90 -12.59 -9.45 12.57
N ILE A 91 -11.81 -9.36 11.50
CA ILE A 91 -12.10 -9.98 10.20
C ILE A 91 -11.89 -11.51 10.23
N ALA A 92 -10.85 -11.97 10.92
CA ALA A 92 -10.45 -13.36 10.98
C ALA A 92 -11.13 -14.16 12.11
N SER A 93 -12.18 -13.60 12.73
CA SER A 93 -12.96 -14.24 13.80
C SER A 93 -14.05 -15.15 13.23
N ASP A 94 -14.31 -16.29 13.87
CA ASP A 94 -15.39 -17.23 13.50
C ASP A 94 -16.79 -16.59 13.57
N SER A 95 -16.95 -15.53 14.38
CA SER A 95 -18.18 -14.75 14.51
C SER A 95 -17.89 -13.26 14.57
N PHE A 96 -18.78 -12.45 14.00
CA PHE A 96 -18.66 -11.00 14.01
C PHE A 96 -19.01 -10.39 15.38
N ASP A 97 -18.02 -9.79 16.02
CA ASP A 97 -18.18 -9.03 17.27
C ASP A 97 -18.41 -7.55 16.93
N GLN A 98 -19.69 -7.16 16.87
CA GLN A 98 -20.09 -5.80 16.53
C GLN A 98 -19.48 -4.75 17.47
N SER A 99 -19.37 -5.04 18.77
CA SER A 99 -18.83 -4.09 19.74
C SER A 99 -17.35 -3.81 19.51
N LYS A 100 -16.55 -4.84 19.20
CA LYS A 100 -15.15 -4.65 18.81
C LYS A 100 -15.00 -3.90 17.50
N ALA A 101 -15.86 -4.20 16.52
CA ALA A 101 -15.87 -3.52 15.23
C ALA A 101 -16.18 -2.02 15.38
N GLU A 102 -17.19 -1.66 16.19
CA GLU A 102 -17.54 -0.28 16.48
C GLU A 102 -16.41 0.48 17.17
N ALA A 103 -15.78 -0.12 18.20
CA ALA A 103 -14.65 0.50 18.89
C ALA A 103 -13.44 0.74 17.97
N GLN A 104 -13.19 -0.19 17.04
CA GLN A 104 -12.13 -0.03 16.03
C GLN A 104 -12.51 1.03 14.98
N ALA A 105 -13.76 1.06 14.54
CA ALA A 105 -14.26 2.06 13.60
C ALA A 105 -14.19 3.48 14.18
N GLU A 106 -14.44 3.66 15.47
CA GLU A 106 -14.32 4.95 16.15
C GLU A 106 -12.87 5.49 16.11
N LYS A 107 -11.87 4.63 16.39
CA LYS A 107 -10.45 4.99 16.24
C LYS A 107 -10.10 5.35 14.80
N MET A 108 -10.57 4.56 13.84
CA MET A 108 -10.36 4.83 12.42
C MET A 108 -11.00 6.16 11.99
N SER A 109 -12.17 6.49 12.52
CA SER A 109 -12.88 7.75 12.23
C SER A 109 -12.12 8.97 12.75
N ALA A 110 -11.56 8.90 13.97
CA ALA A 110 -10.73 9.97 14.52
C ALA A 110 -9.51 10.25 13.63
N ASN A 111 -8.78 9.19 13.24
CA ASN A 111 -7.65 9.29 12.32
C ASN A 111 -8.08 9.81 10.94
N ALA A 112 -9.22 9.37 10.42
CA ALA A 112 -9.76 9.81 9.14
C ALA A 112 -10.09 11.30 9.13
N LYS A 113 -10.63 11.84 10.23
CA LYS A 113 -10.92 13.27 10.37
C LYS A 113 -9.65 14.11 10.32
N GLU A 114 -8.61 13.74 11.08
CA GLU A 114 -7.34 14.46 11.07
C GLU A 114 -6.71 14.43 9.66
N HIS A 115 -6.72 13.26 9.03
CA HIS A 115 -6.23 13.07 7.68
C HIS A 115 -7.01 13.94 6.67
N ALA A 116 -8.33 14.00 6.77
CA ALA A 116 -9.16 14.85 5.90
C ALA A 116 -8.80 16.34 6.04
N LEU A 117 -8.60 16.83 7.26
CA LEU A 117 -8.18 18.21 7.50
C LEU A 117 -6.81 18.51 6.87
N LYS A 118 -5.82 17.65 7.11
CA LYS A 118 -4.47 17.78 6.52
C LYS A 118 -4.51 17.75 4.99
N MET A 119 -5.35 16.89 4.41
CA MET A 119 -5.53 16.83 2.96
C MET A 119 -6.15 18.11 2.39
N LEU A 120 -7.20 18.66 3.03
CA LEU A 120 -7.81 19.92 2.61
C LEU A 120 -6.82 21.08 2.71
N GLU A 121 -6.04 21.15 3.80
CA GLU A 121 -5.01 22.16 3.98
C GLU A 121 -3.92 22.05 2.90
N THR A 122 -3.45 20.83 2.63
CA THR A 122 -2.46 20.57 1.59
C THR A 122 -2.97 21.00 0.21
N GLN A 123 -4.21 20.63 -0.13
CA GLN A 123 -4.84 21.03 -1.39
C GLN A 123 -4.97 22.56 -1.51
N ASN A 124 -5.30 23.25 -0.41
CA ASN A 124 -5.35 24.71 -0.40
C ASN A 124 -3.97 25.34 -0.63
N LYS A 125 -2.91 24.83 0.03
CA LYS A 125 -1.52 25.27 -0.20
C LYS A 125 -1.13 25.11 -1.67
N LEU A 126 -1.43 23.95 -2.26
CA LEU A 126 -1.16 23.69 -3.69
C LEU A 126 -1.95 24.63 -4.61
N TYR A 127 -3.23 24.88 -4.32
CA TYR A 127 -4.05 25.83 -5.08
C TYR A 127 -3.47 27.25 -5.05
N ASN A 128 -2.85 27.66 -3.94
CA ASN A 128 -2.26 28.99 -3.80
C ASN A 128 -0.90 29.16 -4.48
N VAL A 129 -0.29 28.10 -5.00
CA VAL A 129 0.87 28.17 -5.91
C VAL A 129 0.45 28.67 -7.30
N LEU A 130 -0.83 28.52 -7.65
CA LEU A 130 -1.35 28.86 -8.98
C LEU A 130 -1.54 30.37 -9.18
N THR A 131 -1.31 30.82 -10.42
CA THR A 131 -1.66 32.17 -10.87
C THR A 131 -3.18 32.35 -10.97
N PRO A 132 -3.71 33.59 -11.02
CA PRO A 132 -5.15 33.83 -11.15
C PRO A 132 -5.79 33.11 -12.34
N ASP A 133 -5.13 33.07 -13.50
CA ASP A 133 -5.68 32.41 -14.69
C ASP A 133 -5.61 30.88 -14.60
N GLN A 134 -4.54 30.33 -13.99
CA GLN A 134 -4.48 28.90 -13.69
C GLN A 134 -5.58 28.48 -12.69
N LYS A 135 -5.90 29.32 -11.71
CA LYS A 135 -7.00 29.08 -10.75
C LYS A 135 -8.36 29.01 -11.45
N LYS A 136 -8.62 29.90 -12.42
CA LYS A 136 -9.85 29.84 -13.25
C LYS A 136 -9.95 28.50 -13.99
N GLN A 137 -8.86 28.10 -14.65
CA GLN A 137 -8.81 26.82 -15.38
C GLN A 137 -8.96 25.63 -14.43
N TYR A 138 -8.34 25.66 -13.26
CA TYR A 138 -8.47 24.62 -12.23
C TYR A 138 -9.93 24.41 -11.83
N ASN A 139 -10.66 25.49 -11.56
CA ASN A 139 -12.08 25.43 -11.17
C ASN A 139 -12.96 24.92 -12.33
N ALA A 140 -12.71 25.37 -13.57
CA ALA A 140 -13.41 24.85 -14.73
C ALA A 140 -13.17 23.34 -14.95
N ASN A 141 -11.92 22.89 -14.78
CA ASN A 141 -11.58 21.47 -14.84
C ASN A 141 -12.27 20.66 -13.73
N PHE A 142 -12.46 21.26 -12.54
CA PHE A 142 -13.19 20.62 -11.44
C PHE A 142 -14.67 20.40 -11.79
N GLU A 143 -15.38 21.43 -12.25
CA GLU A 143 -16.79 21.33 -12.67
C GLU A 143 -16.96 20.33 -13.82
N LYS A 144 -16.03 20.33 -14.77
CA LYS A 144 -16.01 19.35 -15.86
C LYS A 144 -15.88 17.92 -15.34
N ARG A 145 -14.99 17.66 -14.39
CA ARG A 145 -14.83 16.31 -13.80
C ARG A 145 -16.05 15.85 -13.01
N LEU A 146 -16.83 16.75 -12.42
CA LEU A 146 -18.07 16.40 -11.73
C LEU A 146 -19.16 15.93 -12.70
N THR A 147 -19.15 16.46 -13.92
CA THR A 147 -20.17 16.22 -14.94
C THR A 147 -19.79 15.14 -15.95
N GLU A 148 -18.49 14.91 -16.14
CA GLU A 148 -17.97 13.78 -16.93
C GLU A 148 -18.09 12.48 -16.13
N LYS A 149 -19.11 11.67 -16.44
CA LYS A 149 -19.13 10.23 -16.07
C LYS A 149 -17.88 9.58 -16.66
N GLY A 150 -16.87 9.30 -15.84
CA GLY A 150 -15.68 8.58 -16.28
C GLY A 150 -16.03 7.19 -16.82
N PRO A 151 -15.20 6.60 -17.70
CA PRO A 151 -15.39 5.26 -18.23
C PRO A 151 -15.10 4.20 -17.16
N HIS A 152 -15.94 4.11 -16.13
CA HIS A 152 -15.95 3.02 -15.14
C HIS A 152 -17.18 2.10 -15.29
N GLU A 153 -18.14 2.43 -16.15
CA GLU A 153 -19.32 1.58 -16.41
C GLU A 153 -19.03 0.39 -17.37
N GLY A 154 -17.86 0.32 -18.01
CA GLY A 154 -17.57 -0.66 -19.09
C GLY A 154 -16.71 -1.89 -18.72
N LYS A 155 -16.39 -2.14 -17.44
CA LYS A 155 -15.57 -3.28 -17.02
C LYS A 155 -16.23 -4.19 -15.98
N MET A 156 -17.55 -4.20 -15.88
CA MET A 156 -18.24 -5.33 -15.28
C MET A 156 -18.51 -6.32 -16.39
N ALA A 157 -17.82 -7.47 -16.38
CA ALA A 157 -18.21 -8.58 -17.24
C ALA A 157 -19.72 -8.83 -17.05
N PRO A 158 -20.49 -9.11 -18.12
CA PRO A 158 -21.89 -9.46 -17.96
C PRO A 158 -21.99 -10.65 -16.97
N PRO A 159 -23.01 -10.68 -16.09
CA PRO A 159 -23.21 -11.80 -15.20
C PRO A 159 -23.25 -13.09 -16.03
N ALA A 160 -22.46 -14.09 -15.63
CA ALA A 160 -22.49 -15.39 -16.26
C ALA A 160 -23.94 -15.89 -16.24
N GLU A 161 -24.47 -16.24 -17.41
CA GLU A 161 -25.78 -16.84 -17.52
C GLU A 161 -25.83 -18.12 -16.66
N PRO A 162 -26.94 -18.39 -15.95
CA PRO A 162 -27.07 -19.61 -15.19
C PRO A 162 -26.95 -20.81 -16.14
N ALA A 163 -26.02 -21.72 -15.83
CA ALA A 163 -25.92 -22.99 -16.53
C ALA A 163 -27.19 -23.81 -16.28
N GLU A 164 -27.92 -24.14 -17.35
CA GLU A 164 -28.89 -25.24 -17.39
C GLU A 164 -28.17 -26.57 -17.71
#